data_AF-A0A932V9W0-F1
#
_entry.id   AF-A0A932V9W0-F1
#
_cell.length_a   1.000
_cell.length_b   1.000
_cell.length_c   1.000
_cell.angle_alpha   90.00
_cell.angle_beta   90.00
_cell.angle_gamma   90.00
#
_symmetry.space_group_name_H-M   'P 1'
#
loop_
_entity.id
_entity.type
_entity.pdbx_description
1 polymer ?
#
loop_
_entity_poly.entity_id
_entity_poly.type
_entity_poly.pdbx_seq_one_letter_code
_entity_poly.pdbx_strand_id
1 'polypeptide(L)'
;MNFIFENILSTRPDPLDILKSTARVLQLARVVRLDTARLERVADTLAHTRVEPPAWNFDLHFFDGSARTVNYLFLLDALNFCFWESPRWSVDYREKKLDGYWALAAALTRAVAENPRVVDAEFLAQITPNELAHILRGRGEIPLFAERWRNVRELGKVLRDHWNGDAARMVSAANGDAARLARMVAE
;
A
#
# COMPACT_ATOMS: atom_id res chain seq x y z
N MET A 1 -15.62 -7.67 -30.17
CA MET A 1 -14.73 -7.37 -29.02
C MET A 1 -14.04 -6.02 -29.18
N ASN A 2 -13.40 -5.70 -30.33
CA ASN A 2 -12.79 -4.37 -30.58
C ASN A 2 -13.77 -3.19 -30.37
N PHE A 3 -15.00 -3.29 -30.87
CA PHE A 3 -16.01 -2.23 -30.75
C PHE A 3 -16.39 -1.88 -29.31
N ILE A 4 -16.31 -2.84 -28.38
CA ILE A 4 -16.63 -2.63 -26.96
C ILE A 4 -15.51 -1.83 -26.28
N PHE A 5 -14.25 -2.10 -26.60
CA PHE A 5 -13.11 -1.39 -26.01
C PHE A 5 -12.97 0.03 -26.50
N GLU A 6 -13.11 0.26 -27.81
CA GLU A 6 -13.11 1.64 -28.33
C GLU A 6 -14.26 2.44 -27.71
N ASN A 7 -15.43 1.84 -27.55
CA ASN A 7 -16.55 2.48 -26.86
C ASN A 7 -16.21 2.78 -25.39
N ILE A 8 -15.68 1.82 -24.62
CA ILE A 8 -15.30 2.03 -23.21
C ILE A 8 -14.23 3.13 -23.07
N LEU A 9 -13.16 3.08 -23.87
CA LEU A 9 -12.09 4.08 -23.82
C LEU A 9 -12.55 5.47 -24.30
N SER A 10 -13.56 5.53 -25.18
CA SER A 10 -14.14 6.81 -25.63
C SER A 10 -15.14 7.41 -24.64
N THR A 11 -15.71 6.61 -23.74
CA THR A 11 -16.80 7.03 -22.84
C THR A 11 -16.38 7.17 -21.38
N ARG A 12 -15.16 6.74 -21.01
CA ARG A 12 -14.68 6.76 -19.62
C ARG A 12 -13.24 7.27 -19.53
N PRO A 13 -12.93 8.13 -18.55
CA PRO A 13 -11.55 8.53 -18.29
C PRO A 13 -10.72 7.32 -17.83
N ASP A 14 -9.51 7.20 -18.37
CA ASP A 14 -8.51 6.19 -17.97
C ASP A 14 -7.25 6.89 -17.44
N PRO A 15 -7.34 7.53 -16.25
CA PRO A 15 -6.30 8.44 -15.77
C PRO A 15 -4.97 7.72 -15.41
N LEU A 16 -4.99 6.39 -15.29
CA LEU A 16 -3.80 5.57 -15.02
C LEU A 16 -3.37 4.73 -16.23
N ASP A 17 -4.00 4.93 -17.39
CA ASP A 17 -3.77 4.18 -18.63
C ASP A 17 -3.91 2.65 -18.48
N ILE A 18 -4.66 2.19 -17.47
CA ILE A 18 -4.80 0.75 -17.16
C ILE A 18 -5.69 0.07 -18.19
N LEU A 19 -6.81 0.70 -18.57
CA LEU A 19 -7.72 0.12 -19.55
C LEU A 19 -7.05 0.07 -20.93
N LYS A 20 -6.35 1.13 -21.32
CA LYS A 20 -5.63 1.21 -22.59
C LYS A 20 -4.46 0.23 -22.65
N SER A 21 -3.62 0.18 -21.61
CA SER A 21 -2.46 -0.71 -21.58
C SER A 21 -2.85 -2.20 -21.58
N THR A 22 -3.97 -2.56 -20.97
CA THR A 22 -4.46 -3.94 -20.92
C THR A 22 -5.32 -4.36 -22.12
N ALA A 23 -5.83 -3.40 -22.92
CA ALA A 23 -6.70 -3.66 -24.06
C ALA A 23 -6.11 -4.69 -25.04
N ARG A 24 -4.80 -4.61 -25.30
CA ARG A 24 -4.11 -5.55 -26.22
C ARG A 24 -4.18 -7.00 -25.74
N VAL A 25 -4.02 -7.22 -24.43
CA VAL A 25 -4.07 -8.56 -23.83
C VAL A 25 -5.47 -9.14 -24.02
N LEU A 26 -6.51 -8.36 -23.74
CA LEU A 26 -7.90 -8.80 -23.89
C LEU A 26 -8.27 -9.05 -25.35
N GLN A 27 -7.83 -8.22 -26.29
CA GLN A 27 -8.05 -8.42 -27.73
C GLN A 27 -7.43 -9.72 -28.26
N LEU A 28 -6.31 -10.15 -27.68
CA LEU A 28 -5.61 -11.38 -28.06
C LEU A 28 -6.06 -12.63 -27.32
N ALA A 29 -6.82 -12.48 -26.23
CA ALA A 29 -7.23 -13.60 -25.40
C ALA A 29 -8.09 -14.60 -26.21
N ARG A 30 -7.63 -15.86 -26.29
CA ARG A 30 -8.34 -16.94 -27.01
C ARG A 30 -9.12 -17.86 -26.08
N VAL A 31 -8.55 -18.11 -24.90
CA VAL A 31 -9.04 -19.13 -23.94
C VAL A 31 -9.77 -18.54 -22.74
N VAL A 32 -9.61 -17.23 -22.50
CA VAL A 32 -10.34 -16.48 -21.45
C VAL A 32 -11.21 -15.42 -22.13
N ARG A 33 -12.43 -15.24 -21.64
CA ARG A 33 -13.37 -14.23 -22.12
C ARG A 33 -14.04 -13.55 -20.93
N LEU A 34 -14.41 -12.28 -21.11
CA LEU A 34 -15.23 -11.56 -20.15
C LEU A 34 -16.70 -11.95 -20.34
N ASP A 35 -17.39 -12.25 -19.24
CA ASP A 35 -18.86 -12.31 -19.21
C ASP A 35 -19.39 -10.91 -18.91
N THR A 36 -19.68 -10.14 -19.96
CA THR A 36 -20.09 -8.73 -19.84
C THR A 36 -21.41 -8.58 -19.09
N ALA A 37 -22.35 -9.51 -19.29
CA ALA A 37 -23.63 -9.49 -18.59
C ALA A 37 -23.45 -9.73 -17.08
N ARG A 38 -22.51 -10.59 -16.66
CA ARG A 38 -22.16 -10.72 -15.24
C ARG A 38 -21.45 -9.49 -14.70
N LEU A 39 -20.53 -8.91 -15.46
CA LEU A 39 -19.83 -7.69 -15.07
C LEU A 39 -20.80 -6.53 -14.81
N GLU A 40 -21.78 -6.35 -15.70
CA GLU A 40 -22.86 -5.35 -15.52
C GLU A 40 -23.64 -5.61 -14.23
N ARG A 41 -24.07 -6.86 -13.99
CA ARG A 41 -24.77 -7.22 -12.74
C ARG A 41 -23.94 -6.95 -11.49
N VAL A 42 -22.65 -7.25 -11.50
CA VAL A 42 -21.74 -6.99 -10.36
C VAL A 42 -21.56 -5.48 -10.18
N ALA A 43 -21.35 -4.73 -11.26
CA ALA A 43 -21.22 -3.28 -11.21
C ALA A 43 -22.51 -2.62 -10.66
N ASP A 44 -23.68 -3.06 -11.13
CA ASP A 44 -24.96 -2.61 -10.61
C ASP A 44 -25.10 -2.96 -9.13
N THR A 45 -24.76 -4.18 -8.73
CA THR A 45 -24.80 -4.59 -7.32
C THR A 45 -23.93 -3.67 -6.47
N LEU A 46 -22.69 -3.40 -6.89
CA LEU A 46 -21.78 -2.52 -6.18
C LEU A 46 -22.26 -1.08 -6.14
N ALA A 47 -22.83 -0.56 -7.23
CA ALA A 47 -23.36 0.80 -7.30
C ALA A 47 -24.53 1.03 -6.33
N HIS A 48 -25.32 -0.01 -6.07
CA HIS A 48 -26.46 0.03 -5.14
C HIS A 48 -26.10 -0.51 -3.74
N THR A 49 -24.91 -1.06 -3.55
CA THR A 49 -24.43 -1.53 -2.25
C THR A 49 -23.64 -0.42 -1.59
N ARG A 50 -24.16 0.09 -0.47
CA ARG A 50 -23.41 1.02 0.37
C ARG A 50 -22.28 0.26 1.09
N VAL A 51 -21.06 0.43 0.63
CA VAL A 51 -19.86 -0.10 1.30
C VAL A 51 -19.37 0.96 2.28
N GLU A 52 -19.52 0.69 3.57
CA GLU A 52 -18.92 1.51 4.62
C GLU A 52 -17.41 1.20 4.72
N PRO A 53 -16.54 2.22 4.78
CA PRO A 53 -15.13 1.99 5.08
C PRO A 53 -14.97 1.23 6.40
N PRO A 54 -14.09 0.24 6.48
CA PRO A 54 -13.82 -0.43 7.75
C PRO A 54 -13.30 0.58 8.77
N ALA A 55 -13.70 0.40 10.04
CA ALA A 55 -13.18 1.19 11.13
C ALA A 55 -11.66 1.00 11.29
N TRP A 56 -10.97 2.03 11.77
CA TRP A 56 -9.55 1.95 12.06
C TRP A 56 -9.28 0.94 13.19
N ASN A 57 -8.37 0.00 12.97
CA ASN A 57 -7.95 -0.93 14.01
C ASN A 57 -6.81 -0.30 14.84
N PHE A 58 -7.20 0.37 15.92
CA PHE A 58 -6.30 1.06 16.87
C PHE A 58 -5.40 0.11 17.68
N ASP A 59 -5.69 -1.20 17.69
CA ASP A 59 -4.84 -2.16 18.39
C ASP A 59 -3.57 -2.49 17.61
N LEU A 60 -3.66 -2.50 16.27
CA LEU A 60 -2.58 -2.95 15.40
C LEU A 60 -1.97 -1.83 14.56
N HIS A 61 -2.65 -0.69 14.40
CA HIS A 61 -2.16 0.42 13.60
C HIS A 61 -1.97 1.68 14.45
N PHE A 62 -0.78 2.25 14.35
CA PHE A 62 -0.45 3.53 14.96
C PHE A 62 -1.38 4.63 14.45
N PHE A 63 -1.95 5.39 15.39
CA PHE A 63 -2.76 6.56 15.10
C PHE A 63 -2.57 7.59 16.19
N ASP A 64 -2.23 8.81 15.80
CA ASP A 64 -2.11 9.96 16.69
C ASP A 64 -2.84 11.22 16.20
N GLY A 65 -3.59 11.10 15.10
CA GLY A 65 -4.33 12.20 14.47
C GLY A 65 -3.44 13.25 13.79
N SER A 66 -2.12 13.04 13.74
CA SER A 66 -1.18 13.97 13.10
C SER A 66 -0.69 13.45 11.74
N ALA A 67 0.06 14.29 11.02
CA ALA A 67 0.74 13.92 9.77
C ALA A 67 1.63 12.67 9.90
N ARG A 68 2.13 12.34 11.11
CA ARG A 68 2.91 11.12 11.36
C ARG A 68 2.11 9.85 11.10
N THR A 69 0.79 9.88 11.33
CA THR A 69 -0.08 8.74 11.00
C THR A 69 -0.07 8.47 9.49
N VAL A 70 0.05 9.51 8.66
CA VAL A 70 0.16 9.38 7.20
C VAL A 70 1.54 8.83 6.82
N ASN A 71 2.63 9.32 7.41
CA ASN A 71 3.96 8.74 7.19
C ASN A 71 4.01 7.25 7.58
N TYR A 72 3.39 6.88 8.70
CA TYR A 72 3.24 5.49 9.12
C TYR A 72 2.53 4.65 8.06
N LEU A 73 1.43 5.15 7.47
CA LEU A 73 0.69 4.43 6.44
C LEU A 73 1.55 4.17 5.19
N PHE A 74 2.31 5.17 4.74
CA PHE A 74 3.23 5.00 3.61
C PHE A 74 4.36 4.02 3.92
N LEU A 75 4.91 4.06 5.15
CA LEU A 75 5.90 3.08 5.60
C LEU A 75 5.34 1.66 5.64
N LEU A 76 4.13 1.49 6.17
CA LEU A 76 3.42 0.23 6.23
C LEU A 76 3.20 -0.33 4.82
N ASP A 77 2.70 0.49 3.90
CA ASP A 77 2.39 0.10 2.52
C ASP A 77 3.67 -0.25 1.72
N ALA A 78 4.74 0.55 1.85
CA ALA A 78 6.04 0.28 1.24
C ALA A 78 6.66 -1.06 1.67
N LEU A 79 6.19 -1.60 2.81
CA LEU A 79 6.59 -2.88 3.37
C LEU A 79 5.51 -3.97 3.20
N ASN A 80 4.35 -3.69 2.62
CA ASN A 80 3.22 -4.63 2.61
C ASN A 80 3.27 -5.65 1.45
N PHE A 81 4.28 -6.53 1.43
CA PHE A 81 4.43 -7.55 0.40
C PHE A 81 5.04 -8.85 0.94
N CYS A 82 4.93 -9.95 0.17
CA CYS A 82 5.60 -11.24 0.43
C CYS A 82 5.35 -11.88 1.81
N PHE A 83 4.13 -12.36 2.08
CA PHE A 83 3.74 -13.04 3.34
C PHE A 83 3.32 -14.51 3.17
N TRP A 84 3.74 -15.16 2.08
CA TRP A 84 3.26 -16.49 1.67
C TRP A 84 4.24 -17.63 1.94
N GLU A 85 5.34 -17.37 2.65
CA GLU A 85 6.34 -18.40 3.00
C GLU A 85 5.81 -19.44 4.00
N SER A 86 6.56 -20.53 4.20
CA SER A 86 6.26 -21.54 5.23
C SER A 86 7.57 -22.08 5.84
N PRO A 87 7.79 -21.94 7.16
CA PRO A 87 6.93 -21.26 8.14
C PRO A 87 6.99 -19.73 7.99
N ARG A 88 5.87 -19.04 8.27
CA ARG A 88 5.78 -17.57 8.20
C ARG A 88 6.55 -16.88 9.30
N TRP A 89 7.22 -15.77 8.95
CA TRP A 89 7.65 -14.76 9.90
C TRP A 89 6.48 -14.29 10.76
N SER A 90 6.74 -14.17 12.06
CA SER A 90 5.73 -13.84 13.07
C SER A 90 6.28 -12.97 14.18
N VAL A 91 5.41 -12.22 14.85
CA VAL A 91 5.77 -11.40 16.00
C VAL A 91 4.85 -11.72 17.18
N ASP A 92 5.42 -11.67 18.38
CA ASP A 92 4.65 -11.70 19.62
C ASP A 92 4.28 -10.24 19.96
N TYR A 93 2.98 -9.92 19.98
CA TYR A 93 2.46 -8.58 20.25
C TYR A 93 1.22 -8.67 21.14
N ARG A 94 1.26 -8.01 22.31
CA ARG A 94 0.19 -8.04 23.33
C ARG A 94 -0.30 -9.47 23.62
N GLU A 95 0.63 -10.36 23.95
CA GLU A 95 0.39 -11.78 24.27
C GLU A 95 -0.20 -12.62 23.13
N LYS A 96 -0.29 -12.08 21.91
CA LYS A 96 -0.74 -12.78 20.72
C LYS A 96 0.42 -12.98 19.75
N LYS A 97 0.49 -14.18 19.18
CA LYS A 97 1.34 -14.46 18.02
C LYS A 97 0.60 -14.01 16.77
N LEU A 98 1.19 -13.06 16.03
CA LEU A 98 0.68 -12.57 14.74
C LEU A 98 1.62 -12.98 13.62
N ASP A 99 1.09 -13.20 12.41
CA ASP A 99 1.88 -13.44 11.19
C ASP A 99 1.37 -12.57 10.02
N GLY A 100 2.12 -12.59 8.91
CA GLY A 100 1.77 -11.88 7.68
C GLY A 100 1.58 -10.37 7.86
N TYR A 101 0.55 -9.82 7.22
CA TYR A 101 0.21 -8.39 7.31
C TYR A 101 0.03 -7.91 8.76
N TRP A 102 -0.66 -8.69 9.58
CA TRP A 102 -0.95 -8.31 10.97
C TRP A 102 0.32 -8.22 11.82
N ALA A 103 1.29 -9.10 11.57
CA ALA A 103 2.60 -9.00 12.20
C ALA A 103 3.36 -7.75 11.79
N LEU A 104 3.31 -7.37 10.51
CA LEU A 104 3.96 -6.16 10.02
C LEU A 104 3.35 -4.91 10.67
N ALA A 105 2.02 -4.77 10.64
CA ALA A 105 1.32 -3.65 11.26
C ALA A 105 1.68 -3.53 12.74
N ALA A 106 1.64 -4.64 13.48
CA ALA A 106 2.00 -4.69 14.90
C ALA A 106 3.47 -4.33 15.16
N ALA A 107 4.41 -4.83 14.33
CA ALA A 107 5.83 -4.55 14.47
C ALA A 107 6.14 -3.05 14.28
N LEU A 108 5.53 -2.41 13.27
CA LEU A 108 5.69 -0.98 13.04
C LEU A 108 5.01 -0.15 14.14
N THR A 109 3.81 -0.53 14.57
CA THR A 109 3.11 0.15 15.69
C THR A 109 3.91 0.07 16.99
N ARG A 110 4.50 -1.09 17.29
CA ARG A 110 5.46 -1.26 18.40
C ARG A 110 6.67 -0.33 18.24
N ALA A 111 7.26 -0.30 17.05
CA ALA A 111 8.46 0.51 16.80
C ALA A 111 8.19 2.01 16.95
N VAL A 112 7.04 2.51 16.52
CA VAL A 112 6.64 3.91 16.72
C VAL A 112 6.45 4.24 18.21
N ALA A 113 5.89 3.30 18.99
CA ALA A 113 5.75 3.47 20.44
C ALA A 113 7.11 3.49 21.16
N GLU A 114 8.07 2.71 20.70
CA GLU A 114 9.45 2.66 21.25
C GLU A 114 10.30 3.87 20.83
N ASN A 115 10.14 4.31 19.59
CA ASN A 115 10.85 5.45 19.02
C ASN A 115 9.97 6.15 17.96
N PRO A 116 9.39 7.31 18.28
CA PRO A 116 8.56 8.06 17.34
C PRO A 116 9.27 8.44 16.03
N ARG A 117 10.61 8.49 16.02
CA ARG A 117 11.40 8.83 14.82
C ARG A 117 11.32 7.77 13.71
N VAL A 118 10.80 6.58 14.01
CA VAL A 118 10.66 5.48 13.02
C VAL A 118 9.79 5.88 11.82
N VAL A 119 8.95 6.91 11.94
CA VAL A 119 8.13 7.44 10.84
C VAL A 119 8.61 8.80 10.32
N ASP A 120 9.78 9.26 10.75
CA ASP A 120 10.40 10.48 10.25
C ASP A 120 11.16 10.17 8.95
N ALA A 121 10.92 10.96 7.90
CA ALA A 121 11.55 10.76 6.59
C ALA A 121 13.10 10.76 6.66
N GLU A 122 13.70 11.63 7.48
CA GLU A 122 15.16 11.68 7.64
C GLU A 122 15.72 10.40 8.27
N PHE A 123 15.03 9.87 9.29
CA PHE A 123 15.40 8.61 9.91
C PHE A 123 15.29 7.47 8.90
N LEU A 124 14.17 7.40 8.17
CA LEU A 124 13.95 6.36 7.15
C LEU A 124 15.00 6.41 6.03
N ALA A 125 15.39 7.61 5.56
CA ALA A 125 16.39 7.77 4.50
C ALA A 125 17.79 7.22 4.89
N GLN A 126 18.10 7.28 6.18
CA GLN A 126 19.39 6.91 6.75
C GLN A 126 19.37 5.55 7.49
N ILE A 127 18.22 4.91 7.61
CA ILE A 127 18.05 3.70 8.41
C ILE A 127 19.03 2.60 7.99
N THR A 128 19.68 2.01 8.98
CA THR A 128 20.59 0.88 8.78
C THR A 128 19.82 -0.44 8.69
N PRO A 129 20.40 -1.49 8.07
CA PRO A 129 19.82 -2.82 8.10
C PRO A 129 19.55 -3.32 9.52
N ASN A 130 20.42 -3.00 10.48
CA ASN A 130 20.26 -3.43 11.88
C ASN A 130 19.07 -2.74 12.56
N GLU A 131 18.86 -1.45 12.29
CA GLU A 131 17.69 -0.73 12.82
C GLU A 131 16.39 -1.28 12.22
N LEU A 132 16.35 -1.56 10.91
CA LEU A 132 15.16 -2.18 10.30
C LEU A 132 14.93 -3.60 10.82
N ALA A 133 16.00 -4.39 11.02
CA ALA A 133 15.90 -5.73 11.60
C ALA A 133 15.38 -5.67 13.04
N HIS A 134 15.78 -4.65 13.80
CA HIS A 134 15.24 -4.41 15.13
C HIS A 134 13.76 -4.01 15.11
N ILE A 135 13.33 -3.16 14.16
CA ILE A 135 11.91 -2.80 13.98
C ILE A 135 11.09 -4.06 13.67
N LEU A 136 11.56 -4.88 12.72
CA LEU A 136 10.91 -6.10 12.24
C LEU A 136 11.25 -7.37 13.05
N ARG A 137 11.83 -7.21 14.24
CA ARG A 137 12.23 -8.33 15.07
C ARG A 137 11.03 -9.20 15.44
N GLY A 138 11.22 -10.51 15.29
CA GLY A 138 10.20 -11.54 15.44
C GLY A 138 10.81 -12.95 15.40
N ARG A 139 9.98 -13.96 15.17
CA ARG A 139 10.40 -15.35 14.95
C ARG A 139 10.47 -15.61 13.46
N GLY A 140 11.58 -16.19 13.00
CA GLY A 140 11.87 -16.37 11.57
C GLY A 140 12.44 -15.09 10.94
N GLU A 141 12.75 -15.17 9.65
CA GLU A 141 13.22 -14.04 8.85
C GLU A 141 12.07 -13.56 7.96
N ILE A 142 11.86 -12.24 7.89
CA ILE A 142 10.84 -11.68 7.00
C ILE A 142 11.35 -11.74 5.55
N PRO A 143 10.55 -12.24 4.57
CA PRO A 143 10.97 -12.36 3.18
C PRO A 143 11.41 -11.05 2.58
N LEU A 144 12.41 -11.12 1.70
CA LEU A 144 12.89 -9.96 0.92
C LEU A 144 13.31 -8.78 1.80
N PHE A 145 14.03 -9.07 2.89
CA PHE A 145 14.47 -8.05 3.84
C PHE A 145 15.32 -6.94 3.17
N ALA A 146 16.18 -7.32 2.21
CA ALA A 146 17.03 -6.35 1.50
C ALA A 146 16.21 -5.40 0.61
N GLU A 147 15.13 -5.88 -0.01
CA GLU A 147 14.18 -5.09 -0.78
C GLU A 147 13.39 -4.16 0.14
N ARG A 148 12.89 -4.68 1.27
CA ARG A 148 12.22 -3.86 2.30
C ARG A 148 13.12 -2.72 2.76
N TRP A 149 14.38 -3.01 3.06
CA TRP A 149 15.34 -1.99 3.46
C TRP A 149 15.58 -0.93 2.37
N ARG A 150 15.68 -1.34 1.11
CA ARG A 150 15.77 -0.41 -0.03
C ARG A 150 14.52 0.47 -0.13
N ASN A 151 13.33 -0.11 -0.08
CA ASN A 151 12.06 0.61 -0.17
C ASN A 151 11.90 1.64 0.96
N VAL A 152 12.26 1.28 2.20
CA VAL A 152 12.18 2.19 3.34
C VAL A 152 13.09 3.41 3.16
N ARG A 153 14.33 3.17 2.69
CA ARG A 153 15.27 4.25 2.42
C ARG A 153 14.85 5.13 1.26
N GLU A 154 14.30 4.55 0.21
CA GLU A 154 13.74 5.27 -0.92
C GLU A 154 12.56 6.14 -0.50
N LEU A 155 11.60 5.58 0.24
CA LEU A 155 10.48 6.32 0.82
C LEU A 155 10.97 7.51 1.64
N GLY A 156 11.93 7.29 2.55
CA GLY A 156 12.49 8.37 3.37
C GLY A 156 13.11 9.49 2.54
N LYS A 157 13.89 9.15 1.50
CA LYS A 157 14.49 10.14 0.58
C LYS A 157 13.43 10.90 -0.19
N VAL A 158 12.45 10.22 -0.79
CA VAL A 158 11.39 10.85 -1.58
C VAL A 158 10.58 11.82 -0.72
N LEU A 159 10.17 11.37 0.48
CA LEU A 159 9.43 12.24 1.40
C LEU A 159 10.27 13.44 1.83
N ARG A 160 11.55 13.24 2.17
CA ARG A 160 12.44 14.34 2.56
C ARG A 160 12.63 15.35 1.41
N ASP A 161 13.01 14.86 0.23
CA ASP A 161 13.50 15.68 -0.88
C ASP A 161 12.35 16.38 -1.62
N HIS A 162 11.16 15.74 -1.72
CA HIS A 162 10.03 16.26 -2.50
C HIS A 162 8.85 16.74 -1.64
N TRP A 163 8.74 16.26 -0.39
CA TRP A 163 7.58 16.51 0.46
C TRP A 163 7.93 17.09 1.83
N ASN A 164 9.18 17.56 2.01
CA ASN A 164 9.67 18.14 3.25
C ASN A 164 9.40 17.23 4.47
N GLY A 165 9.54 15.92 4.25
CA GLY A 165 9.37 14.85 5.22
C GLY A 165 7.93 14.45 5.56
N ASP A 166 6.92 15.00 4.89
CA ASP A 166 5.51 14.86 5.26
C ASP A 166 4.65 14.29 4.13
N ALA A 167 4.27 13.02 4.24
CA ALA A 167 3.40 12.35 3.29
C ALA A 167 1.98 12.96 3.23
N ALA A 168 1.51 13.63 4.29
CA ALA A 168 0.22 14.31 4.27
C ALA A 168 0.21 15.47 3.26
N ARG A 169 1.37 16.06 2.94
CA ARG A 169 1.49 17.06 1.87
C ARG A 169 1.29 16.45 0.49
N MET A 170 1.83 15.25 0.26
CA MET A 170 1.59 14.49 -0.98
C MET A 170 0.10 14.18 -1.15
N VAL A 171 -0.52 13.65 -0.10
CA VAL A 171 -1.96 13.34 -0.09
C VAL A 171 -2.79 14.60 -0.33
N SER A 172 -2.45 15.71 0.33
CA SER A 172 -3.15 17.00 0.14
C SER A 172 -2.99 17.54 -1.27
N ALA A 173 -1.81 17.42 -1.86
CA ALA A 173 -1.53 17.86 -3.23
C ALA A 173 -2.31 17.06 -4.30
N ALA A 174 -2.74 15.83 -3.98
CA ALA A 174 -3.65 15.08 -4.82
C ALA A 174 -5.09 15.66 -4.84
N ASN A 175 -5.45 16.54 -3.90
CA ASN A 175 -6.73 17.26 -3.87
C ASN A 175 -7.97 16.35 -3.96
N GLY A 176 -7.96 15.24 -3.22
CA GLY A 176 -9.06 14.27 -3.21
C GLY A 176 -9.18 13.40 -4.47
N ASP A 177 -8.22 13.48 -5.41
CA ASP A 177 -8.16 12.62 -6.59
C ASP A 177 -7.23 11.43 -6.34
N ALA A 178 -7.83 10.25 -6.17
CA ALA A 178 -7.11 9.00 -5.92
C ALA A 178 -6.20 8.59 -7.08
N ALA A 179 -6.61 8.84 -8.34
CA ALA A 179 -5.78 8.52 -9.50
C ALA A 179 -4.57 9.47 -9.57
N ARG A 180 -4.77 10.74 -9.22
CA ARG A 180 -3.66 11.69 -9.10
C ARG A 180 -2.67 11.26 -8.01
N LEU A 181 -3.15 10.86 -6.83
CA LEU A 181 -2.28 10.34 -5.78
C LEU A 181 -1.48 9.12 -6.25
N ALA A 182 -2.14 8.18 -6.92
CA ALA A 182 -1.49 6.98 -7.46
C ALA A 182 -0.37 7.32 -8.46
N ARG A 183 -0.57 8.30 -9.35
CA ARG A 183 0.50 8.79 -10.24
C ARG A 183 1.66 9.40 -9.46
N MET A 184 1.37 10.24 -8.47
CA MET A 184 2.39 10.89 -7.64
C MET A 184 3.22 9.90 -6.80
N VAL A 185 2.69 8.70 -6.52
CA VAL A 185 3.42 7.62 -5.84
C VAL A 185 4.28 6.82 -6.82
N ALA A 186 3.88 6.75 -8.10
CA ALA A 186 4.57 5.96 -9.13
C ALA A 186 5.69 6.71 -9.86
N GLU A 187 5.70 8.05 -9.78
CA GLU A 187 6.67 8.97 -10.38
C GLU A 187 7.80 9.34 -9.41
#